data_AF-A0A7W1UKQ2-F1
#
_entry.id   AF-A0A7W1UKQ2-F1
#
_cell.length_a   1.000
_cell.length_b   1.000
_cell.length_c   1.000
_cell.angle_alpha   90.00
_cell.angle_beta   90.00
_cell.angle_gamma   90.00
#
_symmetry.space_group_name_H-M   'P 1'
#
loop_
_entity.id
_entity.type
_entity.pdbx_description
1 polymer ?
#
loop_
_entity_poly.entity_id
_entity_poly.type
_entity_poly.pdbx_seq_one_letter_code
_entity_poly.pdbx_strand_id
1 'polypeptide(L)'
;MAMHLFSTPVECTQCGTVVNDPMVDRCPNCSALLRERRTPHRVAGVERRYGSLRVLLSVLRFFGVITIAVGLLVFFLGTGAGPGELPPMAGLSILLGSILSAISLFAVAQMFGVLIDIEENTRATFRVQQMLLDASQGKQSRTPNTAPLEETTT
;
A
#
# COMPACT_ATOMS: atom_id res chain seq x y z
N MET A 1 -30.72 6.01 13.91
CA MET A 1 -30.21 5.26 12.75
C MET A 1 -28.77 4.87 13.06
N ALA A 2 -28.56 3.67 13.59
CA ALA A 2 -27.24 3.19 14.00
C ALA A 2 -26.54 2.60 12.76
N MET A 3 -25.36 3.14 12.44
CA MET A 3 -24.55 2.61 11.36
C MET A 3 -24.12 1.19 11.73
N HIS A 4 -24.46 0.23 10.87
CA HIS A 4 -23.97 -1.14 10.94
C HIS A 4 -22.45 -1.14 10.72
N LEU A 5 -21.71 -1.01 11.83
CA LEU A 5 -20.32 -1.40 11.90
C LEU A 5 -20.26 -2.88 11.52
N PHE A 6 -19.45 -3.20 10.50
CA PHE A 6 -19.12 -4.57 10.13
C PHE A 6 -18.71 -5.33 11.40
N SER A 7 -19.60 -6.19 11.90
CA SER A 7 -19.30 -7.03 13.07
C SER A 7 -18.30 -8.08 12.63
N THR A 8 -17.02 -7.80 12.84
CA THR A 8 -15.97 -8.78 12.58
C THR A 8 -16.14 -9.94 13.57
N PRO A 9 -16.28 -11.18 13.08
CA PRO A 9 -16.50 -12.33 13.96
C PRO A 9 -15.33 -12.52 14.92
N VAL A 10 -15.64 -12.79 16.19
CA VAL A 10 -14.65 -12.98 17.26
C VAL A 10 -14.46 -14.47 17.50
N GLU A 11 -13.21 -14.96 17.52
CA GLU A 11 -12.93 -16.38 17.75
C GLU A 11 -12.36 -16.60 19.16
N CYS A 12 -12.86 -17.62 19.85
CA CYS A 12 -12.30 -18.01 21.14
C CYS A 12 -10.97 -18.75 20.95
N THR A 13 -9.90 -18.26 21.58
CA THR A 13 -8.55 -18.85 21.46
C THR A 13 -8.39 -20.21 22.14
N GLN A 14 -9.29 -20.56 23.08
CA GLN A 14 -9.22 -21.86 23.78
C GLN A 14 -9.97 -22.97 23.06
N CYS A 15 -11.17 -22.70 22.54
CA CYS A 15 -12.04 -23.72 21.96
C CYS A 15 -12.33 -23.53 20.47
N GLY A 16 -11.86 -22.45 19.84
CA GLY A 16 -12.05 -22.18 18.41
C GLY A 16 -13.48 -21.79 18.02
N THR A 17 -14.38 -21.59 18.98
CA THR A 17 -15.76 -21.18 18.67
C THR A 17 -15.78 -19.75 18.15
N VAL A 18 -16.43 -19.54 17.01
CA VAL A 18 -16.66 -18.23 16.42
C VAL A 18 -17.98 -17.66 16.94
N VAL A 19 -17.93 -16.48 17.55
CA VAL A 19 -19.07 -15.73 18.07
C VAL A 19 -19.28 -14.49 17.20
N ASN A 20 -20.46 -14.38 16.60
CA ASN A 20 -20.81 -13.25 15.72
C ASN A 20 -21.38 -12.05 16.48
N ASP A 21 -21.66 -12.21 17.77
CA ASP A 21 -22.34 -11.21 18.58
C ASP A 21 -21.31 -10.33 19.32
N PRO A 22 -21.16 -9.04 18.96
CA PRO A 22 -20.11 -8.17 19.51
C PRO A 22 -20.39 -7.74 20.96
N MET A 23 -21.58 -8.02 21.49
CA MET A 23 -21.97 -7.70 22.87
C MET A 23 -21.51 -8.75 23.89
N VAL A 24 -20.98 -9.88 23.42
CA VAL A 24 -20.63 -11.02 24.27
C VAL A 24 -19.12 -11.01 24.54
N ASP A 25 -18.72 -10.76 25.79
CA ASP A 25 -17.30 -10.72 26.19
C ASP A 25 -16.69 -12.11 26.45
N ARG A 26 -17.52 -13.12 26.71
CA ARG A 26 -17.09 -14.48 27.10
C ARG A 26 -17.63 -15.54 26.17
N CYS A 27 -16.79 -16.52 25.87
CA CYS A 27 -17.21 -17.65 25.07
C CYS A 27 -18.32 -18.42 25.78
N PRO A 28 -19.46 -18.72 25.13
CA PRO A 28 -20.55 -19.48 25.75
C PRO A 28 -20.16 -20.93 26.09
N ASN A 29 -19.12 -21.46 25.43
CA ASN A 29 -18.73 -22.87 25.59
C ASN A 29 -17.67 -23.08 26.68
N CYS A 30 -16.67 -22.19 26.78
CA CYS A 30 -15.56 -22.35 27.72
C CYS A 30 -15.40 -21.20 28.72
N SER A 31 -16.27 -20.18 28.67
CA SER A 31 -16.23 -18.96 29.50
C SER A 31 -14.96 -18.12 29.41
N ALA A 32 -13.99 -18.51 28.56
CA ALA A 32 -12.80 -17.74 28.30
C ALA A 32 -13.15 -16.39 27.63
N LEU A 33 -12.36 -15.37 27.93
CA LEU A 33 -12.47 -14.05 27.31
C LEU A 33 -12.28 -14.18 25.80
N LEU A 34 -13.29 -13.71 25.05
CA LEU A 34 -13.24 -13.68 23.60
C LEU A 34 -12.19 -12.64 23.19
N ARG A 35 -11.21 -13.06 22.41
CA ARG A 35 -10.13 -12.19 21.95
C ARG A 35 -10.40 -11.87 20.50
N GLU A 36 -10.57 -10.59 20.19
CA GLU A 36 -10.79 -10.13 18.83
C GLU A 36 -9.70 -10.70 17.92
N ARG A 37 -10.12 -11.43 16.87
CA ARG A 37 -9.21 -12.04 15.92
C ARG A 37 -8.63 -10.91 15.08
N ARG A 38 -7.64 -10.19 15.61
CA ARG A 38 -6.89 -9.17 14.86
C ARG A 38 -6.44 -9.82 13.56
N THR A 39 -6.86 -9.24 12.46
CA THR A 39 -6.74 -9.81 11.14
C THR A 39 -5.32 -10.29 10.87
N PRO A 40 -5.18 -11.43 10.18
CA PRO A 40 -3.95 -12.21 10.14
C PRO A 40 -2.77 -11.44 9.56
N HIS A 41 -1.57 -11.84 9.99
CA HIS A 41 -0.22 -11.54 9.50
C HIS A 41 0.03 -11.64 7.97
N ARG A 42 -1.02 -11.75 7.14
CA ARG A 42 -0.95 -11.84 5.67
C ARG A 42 -0.47 -10.58 4.95
N VAL A 43 -0.05 -9.54 5.66
CA VAL A 43 0.63 -8.38 5.05
C VAL A 43 2.08 -8.71 4.62
N ALA A 44 2.68 -9.80 5.14
CA ALA A 44 4.07 -10.17 4.84
C ALA A 44 4.32 -10.66 3.39
N GLY A 45 3.28 -11.06 2.66
CA GLY A 45 3.44 -11.57 1.28
C GLY A 45 3.51 -10.51 0.19
N VAL A 46 3.20 -9.24 0.50
CA VAL A 46 2.99 -8.21 -0.52
C VAL A 46 4.27 -7.43 -0.84
N GLU A 47 5.36 -7.57 -0.07
CA GLU A 47 6.60 -6.80 -0.31
C GLU A 47 7.31 -7.18 -1.63
N ARG A 48 7.15 -8.42 -2.13
CA ARG A 48 7.85 -8.86 -3.36
C ARG A 48 7.26 -8.33 -4.68
N ARG A 49 6.00 -7.85 -4.71
CA ARG A 49 5.36 -7.46 -5.98
C ARG A 49 5.77 -6.05 -6.48
N TYR A 50 6.30 -5.18 -5.63
CA TYR A 50 6.60 -3.78 -5.99
C TYR A 50 7.92 -3.57 -6.73
N GLY A 51 8.84 -4.54 -6.68
CA GLY A 51 10.07 -4.47 -7.47
C GLY A 51 9.78 -4.30 -8.97
N SER A 52 8.75 -4.99 -9.46
CA SER A 52 8.32 -4.90 -10.86
C SER A 52 7.78 -3.53 -11.25
N LEU A 53 7.07 -2.83 -10.34
CA LEU A 53 6.54 -1.49 -10.61
C LEU A 53 7.65 -0.44 -10.71
N ARG A 54 8.71 -0.56 -9.88
CA ARG A 54 9.88 0.32 -9.96
C ARG A 54 10.63 0.14 -11.28
N VAL A 55 10.78 -1.10 -11.74
CA VAL A 55 11.37 -1.40 -13.06
C VAL A 55 10.52 -0.83 -14.18
N LEU A 56 9.19 -0.99 -14.12
CA LEU A 56 8.27 -0.42 -15.10
C LEU A 56 8.38 1.12 -15.16
N LEU A 57 8.51 1.79 -14.01
CA LEU A 57 8.73 3.24 -13.95
C LEU A 57 10.02 3.66 -14.67
N SER A 58 11.12 2.95 -14.41
CA SER A 58 12.41 3.20 -15.07
C SER A 58 12.31 3.00 -16.57
N VAL A 59 11.62 1.95 -17.02
CA VAL A 59 11.39 1.66 -18.44
C VAL A 59 10.55 2.76 -19.10
N LEU A 60 9.48 3.24 -18.45
CA LEU A 60 8.66 4.34 -18.97
C LEU A 60 9.47 5.64 -19.14
N ARG A 61 10.29 5.98 -18.15
CA ARG A 61 11.19 7.15 -18.21
C ARG A 61 12.23 7.00 -19.33
N PHE A 62 12.78 5.80 -19.49
CA PHE A 62 13.72 5.49 -20.57
C PHE A 62 13.08 5.66 -21.95
N PHE A 63 11.86 5.16 -22.15
CA PHE A 63 11.11 5.39 -23.39
C PHE A 63 10.83 6.87 -23.63
N GLY A 64 10.49 7.64 -22.58
CA GLY A 64 10.34 9.10 -22.69
C GLY A 64 11.61 9.77 -23.22
N VAL A 65 12.77 9.43 -22.68
CA VAL A 65 14.06 9.96 -23.16
C VAL A 65 14.36 9.55 -24.60
N ILE A 66 14.11 8.28 -24.95
CA ILE A 66 14.28 7.79 -26.33
C ILE A 66 13.38 8.56 -27.29
N THR A 67 12.11 8.79 -26.95
CA THR A 67 11.18 9.52 -27.84
C THR A 67 11.68 10.93 -28.15
N ILE A 68 12.23 11.64 -27.16
CA ILE A 68 12.86 12.96 -27.38
C ILE A 68 14.10 12.82 -28.27
N ALA A 69 14.97 11.85 -27.99
CA ALA A 69 16.19 11.64 -28.75
C ALA A 69 15.90 11.33 -30.23
N VAL A 70 14.91 10.47 -30.49
CA VAL A 70 14.45 10.15 -31.86
C VAL A 70 13.83 11.38 -32.52
N GLY A 71 13.00 12.14 -31.81
CA GLY A 71 12.41 13.38 -32.34
C GLY A 71 13.46 14.42 -32.73
N LEU A 72 14.48 14.62 -31.89
CA LEU A 72 15.62 15.49 -32.20
C LEU A 72 16.43 14.97 -33.38
N LEU A 73 16.70 13.66 -33.42
CA LEU A 73 17.48 13.04 -34.50
C LEU A 73 16.76 13.19 -35.85
N VAL A 74 15.44 12.95 -35.89
CA VAL A 74 14.62 13.16 -37.09
C VAL A 74 14.57 14.63 -37.49
N PHE A 75 14.48 15.54 -36.52
CA PHE A 75 14.52 16.98 -36.80
C PHE A 75 15.84 17.38 -37.47
N PHE A 76 16.98 17.10 -36.83
CA PHE A 76 18.29 17.52 -37.34
C PHE A 76 18.72 16.83 -38.64
N LEU A 77 18.41 15.54 -38.80
CA LEU A 77 18.74 14.81 -40.03
C LEU A 77 17.74 15.10 -41.17
N GLY A 78 16.49 15.38 -40.83
CA GLY A 78 15.41 15.60 -41.79
C GLY A 78 15.38 17.01 -42.39
N THR A 79 15.93 18.02 -41.69
CA THR A 79 15.99 19.41 -42.16
C THR A 79 17.33 19.78 -42.80
N GLY A 80 18.22 18.81 -43.05
CA GLY A 80 19.50 19.06 -43.71
C GLY A 80 19.38 18.96 -45.22
N ALA A 81 20.12 19.81 -45.97
CA ALA A 81 20.13 19.94 -47.43
C ALA A 81 20.63 18.69 -48.18
N GLY A 82 19.88 17.60 -48.08
CA GLY A 82 20.13 16.32 -48.72
C GLY A 82 18.93 15.81 -49.52
N PRO A 83 19.15 14.85 -50.44
CA PRO A 83 18.07 14.23 -51.20
C PRO A 83 17.20 13.40 -50.25
N GLY A 84 16.08 13.99 -49.80
CA GLY A 84 15.21 13.41 -48.76
C GLY A 84 14.68 14.42 -47.73
N GLU A 85 14.91 15.72 -47.92
CA GLU A 85 14.46 16.77 -47.00
C GLU A 85 12.97 16.68 -46.68
N LEU A 86 12.68 16.68 -45.38
CA LEU A 86 11.35 16.89 -44.87
C LEU A 86 11.04 18.39 -44.92
N PRO A 87 9.80 18.77 -45.25
CA PRO A 87 9.38 20.16 -45.12
C PRO A 87 9.68 20.66 -43.70
N PRO A 88 10.20 21.88 -43.51
CA PRO A 88 10.58 22.38 -42.19
C PRO A 88 9.42 22.36 -41.18
N MET A 89 8.19 22.57 -41.67
CA MET A 89 6.97 22.45 -40.86
C MET A 89 6.68 21.02 -40.40
N ALA A 90 7.02 20.01 -41.20
CA ALA A 90 6.86 18.60 -40.83
C ALA A 90 7.93 18.18 -39.80
N GLY A 91 9.18 18.62 -39.96
CA GLY A 91 10.22 18.40 -38.95
C GLY A 91 9.85 19.01 -37.61
N LEU A 92 9.36 20.27 -37.63
CA LEU A 92 8.92 20.97 -36.43
C LEU A 92 7.75 20.25 -35.73
N SER A 93 6.74 19.79 -36.47
CA SER A 93 5.59 19.09 -35.89
C SER A 93 5.97 17.74 -35.30
N ILE A 94 6.90 17.00 -35.92
CA ILE A 94 7.46 15.76 -35.36
C ILE A 94 8.21 16.05 -34.05
N LEU A 95 9.02 17.10 -34.01
CA LEU A 95 9.75 17.49 -32.80
C LEU A 95 8.77 17.84 -31.66
N LEU A 96 7.80 18.72 -31.92
CA LEU A 96 6.77 19.08 -30.96
C LEU A 96 5.96 17.86 -30.48
N GLY A 97 5.57 16.99 -31.41
CA GLY A 97 4.88 15.74 -31.10
C GLY A 97 5.69 14.80 -30.23
N SER A 98 7.01 14.70 -30.47
CA SER A 98 7.92 13.88 -29.66
C SER A 98 8.08 14.43 -28.24
N ILE A 99 8.18 15.75 -28.08
CA ILE A 99 8.29 16.42 -26.77
C ILE A 99 6.99 16.23 -25.99
N LEU A 100 5.84 16.46 -26.62
CA LEU A 100 4.53 16.25 -25.99
C LEU A 100 4.34 14.80 -25.56
N SER A 101 4.68 13.85 -26.43
CA SER A 101 4.60 12.41 -26.11
C SER A 101 5.50 12.04 -24.94
N ALA A 102 6.73 12.58 -24.90
CA ALA A 102 7.64 12.36 -23.79
C ALA A 102 7.11 12.94 -22.48
N ILE A 103 6.56 14.16 -22.50
CA ILE A 103 5.92 14.78 -21.33
C ILE A 103 4.78 13.89 -20.83
N SER A 104 3.93 13.36 -21.72
CA SER A 104 2.85 12.44 -21.36
C SER A 104 3.39 11.15 -20.71
N LEU A 105 4.44 10.55 -21.26
CA LEU A 105 5.08 9.36 -20.67
C LEU A 105 5.67 9.65 -19.29
N PHE A 106 6.31 10.80 -19.11
CA PHE A 106 6.81 11.23 -17.80
C PHE A 106 5.69 11.49 -16.80
N ALA A 107 4.59 12.12 -17.22
CA ALA A 107 3.43 12.37 -16.36
C ALA A 107 2.81 11.05 -15.88
N VAL A 108 2.64 10.08 -16.77
CA VAL A 108 2.15 8.74 -16.42
C VAL A 108 3.11 8.04 -15.45
N ALA A 109 4.42 8.12 -15.69
CA ALA A 109 5.42 7.55 -14.80
C ALA A 109 5.35 8.17 -13.38
N GLN A 110 5.16 9.49 -13.28
CA GLN A 110 5.01 10.15 -11.98
C GLN A 110 3.71 9.78 -11.29
N MET A 111 2.61 9.62 -12.03
CA MET A 111 1.34 9.17 -11.47
C MET A 111 1.48 7.80 -10.80
N PHE A 112 2.18 6.86 -11.43
CA PHE A 112 2.51 5.57 -10.80
C PHE A 112 3.40 5.73 -9.56
N GLY A 113 4.35 6.66 -9.58
CA GLY A 113 5.17 6.99 -8.41
C GLY A 113 4.33 7.41 -7.21
N VAL A 114 3.39 8.34 -7.42
CA VAL A 114 2.48 8.81 -6.36
C VAL A 114 1.62 7.68 -5.81
N LEU A 115 1.11 6.79 -6.66
CA LEU A 115 0.31 5.64 -6.21
C LEU A 115 1.14 4.68 -5.34
N ILE A 116 2.40 4.44 -5.69
CA ILE A 116 3.32 3.64 -4.87
C ILE A 116 3.53 4.32 -3.51
N ASP A 117 3.79 5.62 -3.50
CA ASP A 117 4.06 6.37 -2.27
C ASP A 117 2.85 6.40 -1.33
N ILE A 118 1.63 6.54 -1.88
CA ILE A 118 0.38 6.45 -1.12
C ILE A 118 0.25 5.07 -0.47
N GLU A 119 0.56 4.02 -1.22
CA GLU A 119 0.47 2.66 -0.69
C GLU A 119 1.51 2.42 0.42
N GLU A 120 2.75 2.89 0.23
CA GLU A 120 3.81 2.76 1.21
C GLU A 120 3.48 3.52 2.51
N ASN A 121 2.96 4.74 2.40
CA ASN A 121 2.48 5.53 3.55
C ASN A 121 1.29 4.89 4.28
N THR A 122 0.35 4.30 3.55
CA THR A 122 -0.80 3.61 4.16
C THR A 122 -0.32 2.39 4.96
N ARG A 123 0.67 1.65 4.45
CA ARG A 123 1.27 0.52 5.19
C ARG A 123 2.05 0.95 6.42
N ALA A 124 2.85 2.02 6.30
CA ALA A 124 3.58 2.58 7.43
C ALA A 124 2.61 2.97 8.56
N THR A 125 1.50 3.62 8.19
CA THR A 125 0.44 4.01 9.14
C THR A 125 -0.17 2.80 9.83
N PHE A 126 -0.49 1.74 9.08
CA PHE A 126 -1.05 0.51 9.65
C PHE A 126 -0.09 -0.19 10.62
N ARG A 127 1.21 -0.25 10.29
CA ARG A 127 2.25 -0.79 11.18
C ARG A 127 2.33 0.00 12.49
N VAL A 128 2.29 1.33 12.41
CA VAL A 128 2.31 2.19 13.61
C VAL A 128 1.05 1.97 14.46
N GLN A 129 -0.13 1.86 13.85
CA GLN A 129 -1.36 1.56 14.58
C GLN A 129 -1.27 0.20 15.31
N GLN A 130 -0.77 -0.84 14.63
CA GLN A 130 -0.56 -2.14 15.26
C GLN A 130 0.40 -2.06 16.46
N MET A 131 1.53 -1.35 16.33
CA MET A 131 2.47 -1.15 17.44
C MET A 131 1.83 -0.44 18.64
N LEU A 132 1.03 0.60 18.40
CA LEU A 132 0.32 1.33 19.45
C LEU A 132 -0.73 0.46 20.15
N LEU A 133 -1.45 -0.34 19.38
CA LEU A 133 -2.45 -1.28 19.88
C LEU A 133 -1.82 -2.46 20.65
N ASP A 134 -0.59 -2.88 20.33
CA ASP A 134 0.14 -3.89 21.09
C ASP A 134 0.71 -3.32 22.40
N ALA A 135 1.23 -2.08 22.34
CA ALA A 135 1.75 -1.38 23.52
C ALA A 135 0.67 -1.11 24.58
N SER A 136 -0.56 -0.79 24.17
CA SER A 136 -1.68 -0.57 25.10
C SER A 136 -2.16 -1.86 25.76
N GLN A 137 -2.21 -2.99 25.04
CA GLN A 137 -2.60 -4.29 25.58
C GLN A 137 -1.56 -4.87 26.54
N GLY A 138 -0.27 -4.63 26.31
CA GLY A 138 0.81 -5.05 27.21
C GLY A 138 0.73 -4.41 28.61
N LYS A 139 0.08 -3.25 28.75
CA LYS A 139 -0.13 -2.60 30.07
C LYS A 139 -1.31 -3.15 30.86
N GLN A 140 -2.35 -3.69 30.21
CA GLN A 140 -3.55 -4.21 30.89
C GLN A 140 -3.36 -5.59 31.51
N SER A 141 -2.40 -6.40 31.04
CA SER A 141 -2.13 -7.74 31.56
C SER A 141 -1.26 -7.77 32.83
N ARG A 142 -0.91 -6.60 33.38
CA ARG A 142 0.01 -6.46 34.52
C ARG A 142 -0.63 -5.82 35.76
N THR A 143 -1.93 -6.01 35.98
CA THR A 143 -2.48 -5.95 37.34
C THR A 143 -2.12 -7.27 38.02
N PRO A 144 -1.17 -7.28 38.98
CA PRO A 144 -0.95 -8.47 39.79
C PRO A 144 -2.26 -8.73 40.54
N ASN A 145 -2.83 -9.92 40.37
CA ASN A 145 -3.79 -10.47 41.32
C ASN A 145 -3.05 -10.58 42.66
N THR A 146 -3.00 -9.50 43.43
CA THR A 146 -2.81 -9.56 44.87
C THR A 146 -4.08 -10.20 45.42
N ALA A 147 -4.11 -11.53 45.40
CA ALA A 147 -5.07 -12.30 46.15
C ALA A 147 -4.95 -11.87 47.63
N PRO A 148 -6.04 -11.51 48.31
CA PRO A 148 -6.01 -11.37 49.76
C PRO A 148 -5.76 -12.76 50.33
N LEU A 149 -4.63 -12.94 51.00
CA LEU A 149 -4.40 -14.08 51.88
C LEU A 149 -5.42 -13.96 53.01
N GLU A 150 -6.48 -14.77 52.95
CA GLU A 150 -7.34 -15.05 54.10
C GLU A 150 -6.51 -15.79 55.15
N GLU A 151 -6.06 -15.04 56.14
CA GLU A 151 -5.42 -15.52 57.35
C GLU A 151 -6.47 -16.31 58.15
N THR A 152 -6.41 -17.63 58.01
CA THR A 152 -7.32 -18.56 58.69
C THR A 152 -6.91 -18.61 60.17
N THR A 153 -7.84 -18.16 61.01
CA THR A 153 -7.78 -18.26 62.47
C THR A 153 -8.01 -19.71 62.90
N THR A 154 -7.05 -20.28 63.63
CA THR A 154 -7.26 -21.31 64.67
C THR A 154 -6.06 -21.35 65.59
#